data_AF-A0A3B8N9T7-F1
#
_entry.id   AF-A0A3B8N9T7-F1
#
_cell.length_a   1.000
_cell.length_b   1.000
_cell.length_c   1.000
_cell.angle_alpha   90.00
_cell.angle_beta   90.00
_cell.angle_gamma   90.00
#
_symmetry.space_group_name_H-M   'P 1'
#
loop_
_entity.id
_entity.type
_entity.pdbx_description
1 polymer ?
#
loop_
_entity_poly.entity_id
_entity_poly.type
_entity_poly.pdbx_seq_one_letter_code
_entity_poly.pdbx_strand_id
1 'polypeptide(L)'
;MVDRIELENGLTLEIWDYSRRLAGDRWLVGLLIQVGVCPKKEDFANETYYNLFMEKTDGKVYYRYRKERHFVPEDQINQLFSTMKEGFLTVALPYLSHPEFKERLIKHEVDLFQKKMDWERSIQEKDAETERLEELWKEKNIY
;
A
#
# COMPACT_ATOMS: atom_id res chain seq x y z
N MET A 1 8.14 -7.64 -12.14
CA MET A 1 9.26 -6.80 -11.68
C MET A 1 10.22 -6.66 -12.84
N VAL A 2 10.73 -5.46 -13.10
CA VAL A 2 11.66 -5.19 -14.21
C VAL A 2 13.02 -4.68 -13.76
N ASP A 3 13.11 -4.11 -12.55
CA ASP A 3 14.36 -3.57 -12.02
C ASP A 3 14.38 -3.67 -10.49
N ARG A 4 15.58 -3.69 -9.91
CA ARG A 4 15.82 -3.72 -8.46
C ARG A 4 17.08 -2.94 -8.13
N ILE A 5 16.96 -1.99 -7.21
CA ILE A 5 18.05 -1.11 -6.79
C ILE A 5 18.26 -1.25 -5.28
N GLU A 6 19.49 -1.55 -4.86
CA GLU A 6 19.89 -1.46 -3.46
C GLU A 6 20.21 -0.01 -3.11
N LEU A 7 19.61 0.48 -2.04
CA LEU A 7 19.78 1.84 -1.54
C LEU A 7 20.88 1.88 -0.48
N GLU A 8 21.50 3.04 -0.29
CA GLU A 8 22.61 3.24 0.66
C GLU A 8 22.23 2.93 2.11
N ASN A 9 20.95 3.06 2.47
CA ASN A 9 20.41 2.71 3.78
C ASN A 9 20.06 1.21 3.93
N GLY A 10 20.47 0.36 2.99
CA GLY A 10 20.24 -1.08 3.00
C GLY A 10 18.82 -1.50 2.62
N LEU A 11 17.98 -0.57 2.17
CA LEU A 11 16.66 -0.87 1.63
C LEU A 11 16.75 -1.34 0.18
N THR A 12 15.71 -2.04 -0.26
CA THR A 12 15.55 -2.42 -1.66
C THR A 12 14.41 -1.63 -2.28
N LEU A 13 14.70 -0.96 -3.38
CA LEU A 13 13.71 -0.36 -4.27
C LEU A 13 13.40 -1.31 -5.43
N GLU A 14 12.14 -1.67 -5.58
CA GLU A 14 11.66 -2.51 -6.67
C GLU A 14 10.90 -1.68 -7.69
N ILE A 15 11.15 -1.94 -8.97
CA ILE A 15 10.49 -1.26 -10.09
C ILE A 15 9.71 -2.30 -10.89
N TRP A 16 8.45 -1.98 -11.15
CA TRP A 16 7.51 -2.84 -11.83
C TRP A 16 6.92 -2.09 -13.02
N ASP A 17 7.04 -2.72 -14.19
CA ASP A 17 6.25 -2.38 -15.36
C ASP A 17 4.98 -3.23 -15.35
N TYR A 18 3.82 -2.59 -15.30
CA TYR A 18 2.52 -3.24 -15.44
C TYR A 18 1.74 -2.68 -16.64
N SER A 19 2.48 -2.15 -17.63
CA SER A 19 1.91 -1.68 -18.88
C SER A 19 1.09 -2.78 -19.56
N ARG A 20 -0.06 -2.40 -20.11
CA ARG A 20 -1.00 -3.33 -20.73
C ARG A 20 -1.76 -2.68 -21.87
N ARG A 21 -2.12 -3.48 -22.87
CA ARG A 21 -2.96 -3.04 -23.98
C ARG A 21 -4.38 -2.74 -23.48
N LEU A 22 -4.96 -1.64 -23.95
CA LEU A 22 -6.34 -1.24 -23.69
C LEU A 22 -7.24 -1.63 -24.86
N ALA A 23 -6.99 -1.05 -26.04
CA ALA A 23 -7.77 -1.30 -27.26
C ALA A 23 -6.95 -0.94 -28.50
N GLY A 24 -6.97 -1.78 -29.54
CA GLY A 24 -6.19 -1.54 -30.75
C GLY A 24 -4.69 -1.37 -30.45
N ASP A 25 -4.11 -0.26 -30.92
CA ASP A 25 -2.72 0.17 -30.68
C ASP A 25 -2.55 1.01 -29.40
N ARG A 26 -3.59 1.13 -28.58
CA ARG A 26 -3.60 1.99 -27.39
C ARG A 26 -3.30 1.20 -26.13
N TRP A 27 -2.29 1.69 -25.41
CA TRP A 27 -1.78 1.09 -24.20
C TRP A 27 -1.96 1.99 -22.98
N LEU A 28 -2.05 1.35 -21.82
CA LEU A 28 -1.73 1.92 -20.53
C LEU A 28 -0.26 1.64 -20.27
N VAL A 29 0.51 2.68 -20.00
CA VAL A 29 1.90 2.57 -19.51
C VAL A 29 1.89 2.79 -18.01
N GLY A 30 2.30 1.76 -17.27
CA GLY A 30 2.12 1.67 -15.83
C GLY A 30 3.44 1.44 -15.10
N LEU A 31 3.86 2.42 -14.30
CA LEU A 31 5.03 2.34 -13.43
C LEU A 31 4.59 2.19 -11.98
N LEU A 32 5.10 1.15 -11.31
CA LEU A 32 4.98 0.96 -9.86
C LEU A 32 6.38 0.87 -9.28
N ILE A 33 6.66 1.74 -8.31
CA ILE A 33 7.88 1.71 -7.51
C ILE A 33 7.47 1.40 -6.08
N GLN A 34 8.17 0.45 -5.45
CA GLN A 34 7.90 0.10 -4.07
C GLN A 34 9.16 -0.17 -3.25
N VAL A 35 9.07 0.15 -1.97
CA VAL A 35 10.06 -0.22 -0.95
C VAL A 35 9.30 -0.92 0.18
N GLY A 36 9.59 -2.20 0.37
CA GLY A 36 8.99 -3.02 1.43
C GLY A 36 9.88 -3.08 2.65
N VAL A 37 9.31 -2.89 3.84
CA VAL A 37 10.02 -2.92 5.12
C VAL A 37 9.25 -3.79 6.12
N CYS A 38 9.96 -4.66 6.83
CA CYS A 38 9.37 -5.47 7.90
C CYS A 38 9.42 -4.68 9.23
N PRO A 39 8.28 -4.21 9.77
CA PRO A 39 8.24 -3.63 11.10
C PRO A 39 8.45 -4.73 12.16
N LYS A 40 8.92 -4.34 13.33
CA LYS A 40 9.07 -5.21 14.49
C LYS A 40 7.87 -5.07 15.42
N LYS A 41 7.76 -5.99 16.38
CA LYS A 41 6.69 -5.96 17.39
C LYS A 41 6.68 -4.66 18.20
N GLU A 42 7.86 -4.08 18.44
CA GLU A 42 8.01 -2.84 19.23
C GLU A 42 7.50 -1.58 18.50
N ASP A 43 7.29 -1.67 17.18
CA ASP A 43 6.78 -0.54 16.38
C ASP A 43 5.26 -0.36 16.54
N PHE A 44 4.56 -1.34 17.13
CA PHE A 44 3.12 -1.34 17.34
C PHE A 44 2.76 -0.94 18.78
N ALA A 45 1.56 -0.38 19.00
CA ALA A 45 1.14 0.02 20.34
C ALA A 45 0.97 -1.16 21.30
N ASN A 46 0.65 -2.36 20.78
CA ASN A 46 0.54 -3.59 21.55
C ASN A 46 0.67 -4.82 20.64
N GLU A 47 0.79 -6.00 21.28
CA GLU A 47 0.94 -7.29 20.60
C GLU A 47 -0.27 -7.68 19.75
N THR A 48 -1.48 -7.27 20.12
CA THR A 48 -2.69 -7.57 19.35
C THR A 48 -2.61 -6.97 17.95
N TYR A 49 -2.18 -5.70 17.82
CA TYR A 49 -2.03 -5.09 16.50
C TYR A 49 -0.92 -5.74 15.67
N TYR A 50 0.20 -6.12 16.29
CA TYR A 50 1.26 -6.84 15.58
C TYR A 50 0.77 -8.19 15.02
N ASN A 51 0.04 -8.96 15.83
CA ASN A 51 -0.51 -10.24 15.39
C ASN A 51 -1.54 -10.06 14.26
N LEU A 52 -2.45 -9.08 14.39
CA LEU A 52 -3.40 -8.73 13.33
C LEU A 52 -2.69 -8.29 12.05
N PHE A 53 -1.58 -7.55 12.17
CA PHE A 53 -0.77 -7.13 11.03
C PHE A 53 -0.17 -8.33 10.31
N MET A 54 0.43 -9.27 11.04
CA MET A 54 0.99 -10.49 10.47
C MET A 54 -0.07 -11.42 9.86
N GLU A 55 -1.29 -11.42 10.39
CA GLU A 55 -2.42 -12.19 9.85
C GLU A 55 -2.98 -11.57 8.56
N LYS A 56 -3.12 -10.24 8.52
CA LYS A 56 -3.79 -9.51 7.43
C LYS A 56 -2.84 -9.07 6.30
N THR A 57 -1.53 -9.18 6.48
CA THR A 57 -0.53 -8.71 5.52
C THR A 57 0.54 -9.76 5.26
N ASP A 58 1.46 -9.48 4.35
CA ASP A 58 2.65 -10.29 4.10
C ASP A 58 3.82 -9.96 5.06
N GLY A 59 3.54 -9.31 6.19
CA GLY A 59 4.52 -8.92 7.19
C GLY A 59 5.36 -7.70 6.80
N LYS A 60 4.95 -6.96 5.76
CA LYS A 60 5.66 -5.75 5.29
C LYS A 60 4.73 -4.55 5.22
N VAL A 61 5.27 -3.41 5.60
CA VAL A 61 4.73 -2.10 5.21
C VAL A 61 5.42 -1.64 3.93
N TYR A 62 4.73 -0.85 3.13
CA TYR A 62 5.21 -0.47 1.82
C TYR A 62 5.11 1.03 1.60
N TYR A 63 6.22 1.64 1.17
CA TYR A 63 6.12 2.84 0.36
C TYR A 63 5.79 2.42 -1.07
N ARG A 64 4.75 3.01 -1.68
CA ARG A 64 4.40 2.75 -3.08
C ARG A 64 4.17 4.05 -3.84
N TYR A 65 4.80 4.17 -4.99
CA TYR A 65 4.56 5.22 -5.96
C TYR A 65 4.01 4.59 -7.25
N ARG A 66 2.81 5.02 -7.65
CA ARG A 66 2.16 4.57 -8.88
C ARG A 66 2.03 5.75 -9.84
N LYS A 67 2.47 5.56 -11.09
CA LYS A 67 2.30 6.55 -12.16
C LYS A 67 1.81 5.86 -13.42
N GLU A 68 0.82 6.46 -14.06
CA GLU A 68 0.18 5.91 -15.24
C GLU A 68 -0.01 6.94 -16.34
N ARG A 69 0.06 6.45 -17.58
CA ARG A 69 -0.36 7.16 -18.77
C ARG A 69 -1.24 6.25 -19.62
N HIS A 70 -2.38 6.78 -20.04
CA HIS A 70 -3.37 6.04 -20.83
C HIS A 70 -3.30 6.46 -22.29
N PHE A 71 -3.83 5.63 -23.19
CA PHE A 71 -3.94 5.89 -24.63
C PHE A 71 -2.61 6.12 -25.35
N VAL A 72 -1.54 5.50 -24.85
CA VAL A 72 -0.19 5.61 -25.38
C VAL A 72 -0.09 4.73 -26.64
N PRO A 73 0.41 5.26 -27.78
CA PRO A 73 0.74 4.46 -28.94
C PRO A 73 1.80 3.39 -28.63
N GLU A 74 1.67 2.21 -29.25
CA GLU A 74 2.54 1.06 -28.95
C GLU A 74 4.04 1.34 -29.15
N ASP A 75 4.38 2.13 -30.17
CA ASP A 75 5.76 2.53 -30.50
C ASP A 75 6.38 3.48 -29.45
N GLN A 76 5.58 4.08 -28.57
CA GLN A 76 6.03 5.04 -27.56
C GLN A 76 6.16 4.46 -26.15
N ILE A 77 5.67 3.23 -25.91
CA ILE A 77 5.60 2.60 -24.59
C ILE A 77 6.96 2.61 -23.89
N ASN A 78 7.99 2.06 -24.54
CA ASN A 78 9.30 1.85 -23.95
C ASN A 78 9.99 3.17 -23.59
N GLN A 79 9.89 4.16 -24.48
CA GLN A 79 10.46 5.49 -24.25
C GLN A 79 9.75 6.16 -23.07
N LEU A 80 8.42 6.14 -23.06
CA LEU A 80 7.63 6.77 -22.00
C LEU A 80 7.87 6.11 -20.64
N PHE A 81 7.92 4.78 -20.58
CA PHE A 81 8.21 4.04 -19.35
C PHE A 81 9.60 4.42 -18.81
N SER A 82 10.61 4.44 -19.67
CA SER A 82 11.98 4.81 -19.30
C SER A 82 12.04 6.25 -18.76
N THR A 83 11.42 7.22 -19.45
CA THR A 83 11.34 8.60 -18.98
C THR A 83 10.61 8.73 -17.63
N MET A 84 9.53 7.97 -17.43
CA MET A 84 8.82 7.94 -16.15
C MET A 84 9.69 7.38 -15.02
N LYS A 85 10.43 6.30 -15.29
CA LYS A 85 11.36 5.66 -14.35
C LYS A 85 12.49 6.61 -13.97
N GLU A 86 13.20 7.16 -14.96
CA GLU A 86 14.32 8.06 -14.76
C GLU A 86 13.89 9.33 -14.00
N GLY A 87 12.79 9.96 -14.41
CA GLY A 87 12.28 11.15 -13.75
C GLY A 87 11.93 10.91 -12.28
N PHE A 88 11.45 9.71 -11.92
CA PHE A 88 11.28 9.36 -10.51
C PHE A 88 12.62 9.19 -9.80
N LEU A 89 13.53 8.40 -10.37
CA LEU A 89 14.82 8.09 -9.72
C LEU A 89 15.64 9.36 -9.47
N THR A 90 15.66 10.31 -10.40
CA THR A 90 16.36 11.58 -10.22
C THR A 90 15.86 12.37 -9.01
N VAL A 91 14.56 12.34 -8.72
CA VAL A 91 13.96 13.19 -7.67
C VAL A 91 13.84 12.46 -6.34
N ALA A 92 13.39 11.21 -6.36
CA ALA A 92 13.01 10.48 -5.16
C ALA A 92 14.15 9.66 -4.55
N LEU A 93 15.15 9.24 -5.34
CA LEU A 93 16.21 8.35 -4.85
C LEU A 93 16.97 8.93 -3.65
N PRO A 94 17.37 10.23 -3.61
CA PRO A 94 18.04 10.80 -2.43
C PRO A 94 17.19 10.72 -1.15
N TYR A 95 15.87 10.93 -1.27
CA TYR A 95 14.95 10.85 -0.15
C TYR A 95 14.79 9.41 0.35
N LEU A 96 14.63 8.45 -0.56
CA LEU A 96 14.44 7.04 -0.23
C LEU A 96 15.72 6.41 0.35
N SER A 97 16.89 6.87 -0.08
CA SER A 97 18.20 6.45 0.45
C SER A 97 18.55 7.07 1.80
N HIS A 98 17.76 8.03 2.30
CA HIS A 98 18.05 8.67 3.58
C HIS A 98 17.99 7.64 4.74
N PRO A 99 18.92 7.67 5.71
CA PRO A 99 18.97 6.68 6.81
C PRO A 99 17.65 6.58 7.61
N GLU A 100 17.01 7.71 7.88
CA GLU A 100 15.75 7.77 8.65
C GLU A 100 14.50 7.38 7.86
N PHE A 101 14.60 7.16 6.53
CA PHE A 101 13.42 6.88 5.71
C PHE A 101 12.67 5.64 6.21
N LYS A 102 13.41 4.58 6.56
CA LYS A 102 12.87 3.32 7.08
C LYS A 102 12.00 3.53 8.32
N GLU A 103 12.53 4.23 9.31
CA GLU A 103 11.86 4.45 10.61
C GLU A 103 10.61 5.32 10.43
N ARG A 104 10.70 6.37 9.61
CA ARG A 104 9.55 7.24 9.30
C ARG A 104 8.44 6.49 8.57
N LEU A 105 8.80 5.63 7.60
CA LEU A 105 7.85 4.80 6.88
C LEU A 105 7.13 3.84 7.82
N ILE A 106 7.89 3.09 8.65
CA ILE A 106 7.32 2.18 9.64
C ILE A 106 6.33 2.91 10.54
N LYS A 107 6.75 4.02 11.16
CA LYS A 107 5.91 4.78 12.07
C LYS A 107 4.60 5.23 11.42
N HIS A 108 4.67 5.73 10.19
CA HIS A 108 3.49 6.20 9.47
C HIS A 108 2.52 5.07 9.12
N GLU A 109 3.02 4.01 8.47
CA GLU A 109 2.17 2.92 7.99
C GLU A 109 1.59 2.08 9.13
N VAL A 110 2.34 1.89 10.21
CA VAL A 110 1.87 1.18 11.42
C VAL A 110 0.78 1.99 12.15
N ASP A 111 0.90 3.33 12.21
CA ASP A 111 -0.16 4.20 12.76
C ASP A 111 -1.45 4.13 11.90
N LEU A 112 -1.31 4.19 10.57
CA LEU A 112 -2.45 4.04 9.66
C LEU A 112 -3.13 2.68 9.79
N PHE A 113 -2.34 1.59 9.89
CA PHE A 113 -2.87 0.25 10.08
C PHE A 113 -3.68 0.14 11.37
N GLN A 114 -3.15 0.62 12.49
CA GLN A 114 -3.84 0.57 13.79
C GLN A 114 -5.17 1.34 13.76
N LYS A 115 -5.16 2.56 13.22
CA LYS A 115 -6.39 3.35 13.03
C LYS A 115 -7.43 2.64 12.18
N LYS A 116 -6.99 1.93 11.13
CA LYS A 116 -7.88 1.13 10.28
C LYS A 116 -8.50 -0.02 11.07
N MET A 117 -7.73 -0.72 11.90
CA MET A 117 -8.24 -1.82 12.74
C MET A 117 -9.25 -1.32 13.78
N ASP A 118 -8.99 -0.17 14.40
CA ASP A 118 -9.93 0.45 15.34
C ASP A 118 -11.23 0.83 14.66
N TRP A 119 -11.15 1.40 13.46
CA TRP A 119 -12.32 1.72 12.67
C TRP A 119 -13.11 0.46 12.29
N GLU A 120 -12.47 -0.58 11.75
CA GLU A 120 -13.11 -1.86 11.42
C GLU A 120 -13.84 -2.47 12.63
N ARG A 121 -13.19 -2.48 13.79
CA ARG A 121 -13.78 -2.97 15.04
C ARG A 121 -15.00 -2.14 15.45
N SER A 122 -14.92 -0.82 15.37
CA SER A 122 -16.04 0.06 15.72
C SER A 122 -17.26 -0.11 14.82
N ILE A 123 -17.06 -0.50 13.55
CA ILE A 123 -18.14 -0.84 12.62
C ILE A 123 -18.77 -2.17 13.03
N GLN A 124 -17.97 -3.20 13.30
CA GLN A 124 -18.47 -4.51 13.74
C GLN A 124 -19.28 -4.43 15.04
N GLU A 125 -18.83 -3.62 16.01
CA GLU A 125 -19.55 -3.41 17.27
C GLU A 125 -20.91 -2.72 17.06
N LYS A 126 -20.99 -1.77 16.12
CA LYS A 126 -22.25 -1.09 15.78
C LYS A 126 -23.22 -1.99 15.02
N ASP A 127 -22.71 -2.79 14.09
CA ASP A 127 -23.52 -3.72 13.32
C ASP A 127 -24.12 -4.80 14.25
N ALA A 128 -23.31 -5.34 15.16
CA ALA A 128 -23.76 -6.30 16.16
C ALA A 128 -24.80 -5.72 17.13
N GLU A 129 -24.62 -4.46 17.57
CA GLU A 129 -25.62 -3.79 18.41
C GLU A 129 -26.91 -3.51 17.65
N THR A 130 -26.82 -3.14 16.36
CA THR A 130 -28.00 -2.93 15.51
C THR A 130 -28.78 -4.22 15.34
N GLU A 131 -28.10 -5.33 15.04
CA GLU A 131 -28.72 -6.66 14.92
C GLU A 131 -29.41 -7.07 16.23
N ARG A 132 -28.72 -6.89 17.36
CA ARG A 132 -29.29 -7.15 18.70
C ARG A 132 -30.54 -6.31 18.98
N LEU A 133 -30.51 -5.03 18.64
CA LEU A 133 -31.67 -4.16 18.79
C LEU A 133 -32.81 -4.64 17.89
N GLU A 134 -32.56 -4.94 16.62
CA GLU A 134 -33.57 -5.47 15.70
C GLU A 134 -34.23 -6.75 16.21
N GLU A 135 -33.46 -7.68 16.79
CA GLU A 135 -34.00 -8.88 17.44
C GLU A 135 -34.93 -8.52 18.62
N LEU A 136 -34.48 -7.64 19.51
CA LEU A 136 -35.29 -7.17 20.65
C LEU A 136 -36.58 -6.46 20.20
N TRP A 137 -36.52 -5.68 19.13
CA TRP A 137 -37.69 -5.00 18.56
C TRP A 137 -38.64 -5.98 17.86
N LYS A 138 -38.13 -7.03 17.20
CA LYS A 138 -38.95 -8.11 16.64
C LYS A 138 -39.70 -8.85 17.73
N GLU A 139 -39.05 -9.19 18.84
CA GLU A 139 -39.68 -9.88 19.98
C GLU A 139 -40.77 -9.04 20.65
N LYS A 140 -40.58 -7.71 20.76
CA LYS A 140 -41.55 -6.81 21.39
C LYS A 140 -42.78 -6.51 20.54
N ASN A 141 -42.70 -6.61 19.21
CA ASN A 141 -43.82 -6.33 18.29
C ASN A 141 -44.74 -7.56 18.05
N ILE A 142 -44.65 -8.61 18.87
CA ILE A 142 -45.49 -9.83 18.79
C ILE A 142 -46.77 -9.72 19.67
N TYR A 143 -47.17 -8.51 20.08
CA TYR A 143 -48.43 -8.27 20.81
C TYR A 143 -49.30 -7.20 20.17
#